data_AF-A0A1S8AC78-F1
#
_entry.id   AF-A0A1S8AC78-F1
#
_cell.length_a   1.000
_cell.length_b   1.000
_cell.length_c   1.000
_cell.angle_alpha   90.00
_cell.angle_beta   90.00
_cell.angle_gamma   90.00
#
_symmetry.space_group_name_H-M   'P 1'
#
loop_
_entity.id
_entity.type
_entity.pdbx_description
1 polymer ?
#
loop_
_entity_poly.entity_id
_entity_poly.type
_entity_poly.pdbx_seq_one_letter_code
_entity_poly.pdbx_strand_id
1 'polypeptide(L)' 'VVFGKERYSTGLFLCPSHDYVIECLPTCKSEDNPPKYPTIKTGDYILSRFRQLAADTVKDNKAV' A
#
# COMPACT_ATOMS: atom_id res chain seq x y z
N VAL A 1 -4.69 36.41 3.24
CA VAL A 1 -4.28 35.00 2.96
C VAL A 1 -3.04 35.07 2.09
N VAL A 2 -1.88 34.61 2.56
CA VAL A 2 -0.66 34.61 1.75
C VAL A 2 -0.70 33.38 0.84
N PHE A 3 -0.95 33.59 -0.46
CA PHE A 3 -0.76 32.58 -1.49
C PHE A 3 0.75 32.45 -1.77
N GLY A 4 1.27 31.23 -1.92
CA GLY A 4 2.64 31.00 -2.42
C GLY A 4 3.74 30.72 -1.41
N LYS A 5 3.42 30.28 -0.18
CA LYS A 5 4.46 29.76 0.73
C LYS A 5 4.67 28.26 0.47
N GLU A 6 5.92 27.86 0.29
CA GLU A 6 6.29 26.46 0.06
C GLU A 6 5.88 25.57 1.24
N ARG A 7 5.25 24.44 0.95
CA ARG A 7 4.90 23.42 1.94
C ARG A 7 5.93 22.31 1.90
N TYR A 8 6.78 22.26 2.91
CA TYR A 8 7.69 21.15 3.13
C TYR A 8 7.01 20.04 3.92
N SER A 9 7.15 18.80 3.46
CA SER A 9 6.72 17.61 4.21
C SER A 9 7.62 16.43 3.91
N THR A 10 8.02 15.71 4.95
CA THR A 10 8.79 14.47 4.85
C THR A 10 7.96 13.32 5.40
N GLY A 11 7.88 12.23 4.64
CA GLY A 11 7.23 10.99 5.08
C GLY A 11 8.27 9.95 5.52
N LEU A 12 8.08 9.39 6.71
CA LEU A 12 8.79 8.18 7.15
C LEU A 12 7.83 7.00 7.05
N PHE A 13 8.18 6.01 6.22
CA PHE A 13 7.39 4.80 6.06
C PHE A 13 8.09 3.65 6.80
N LEU A 14 7.42 3.13 7.83
CA LEU A 14 7.88 1.95 8.55
C LEU A 14 7.14 0.73 8.00
N CYS A 15 7.90 -0.23 7.48
CA CYS A 15 7.35 -1.47 6.95
C CYS A 15 7.94 -2.67 7.71
N PRO A 16 7.17 -3.75 7.89
CA PRO A 16 7.70 -5.02 8.36
C PRO A 16 8.80 -5.58 7.44
N SER A 17 9.50 -6.62 7.91
CA SER A 17 10.41 -7.39 7.05
C SER A 17 9.68 -7.90 5.80
N HIS A 18 10.39 -8.02 4.67
CA HIS A 18 9.80 -8.47 3.40
C HIS A 18 9.21 -9.88 3.50
N ASP A 19 9.82 -10.74 4.32
CA ASP A 19 9.37 -12.10 4.56
C ASP A 19 8.22 -12.20 5.58
N TYR A 20 7.84 -11.09 6.22
CA TYR A 20 6.75 -11.09 7.18
C TYR A 20 5.43 -11.39 6.49
N VAL A 21 4.69 -12.35 7.06
CA VAL A 21 3.40 -12.81 6.58
C VAL A 21 2.30 -11.93 7.19
N ILE A 22 1.57 -11.24 6.32
CA ILE A 22 0.42 -10.41 6.67
C ILE A 22 -0.84 -11.27 6.56
N GLU A 23 -1.54 -11.42 7.68
CA GLU A 23 -2.82 -12.12 7.76
C GLU A 23 -3.79 -11.39 8.70
N CYS A 24 -5.07 -11.74 8.65
CA CYS A 24 -6.06 -11.20 9.58
C CYS A 24 -5.76 -11.68 11.01
N LEU A 25 -5.58 -10.72 11.92
CA LEU A 25 -5.26 -10.99 13.32
C LEU A 25 -6.33 -11.89 13.97
N PRO A 26 -5.95 -12.79 14.89
CA PRO A 26 -6.88 -13.71 15.55
C PRO A 26 -8.06 -13.00 16.24
N THR A 27 -7.80 -11.84 16.84
CA THR A 27 -8.82 -11.03 17.54
C THR A 27 -9.72 -10.22 16.60
N CYS A 28 -9.43 -10.22 15.29
CA CYS A 28 -10.16 -9.46 14.27
C CYS A 28 -11.00 -10.35 13.34
N LYS A 29 -11.06 -11.66 13.58
CA LYS A 29 -11.84 -12.63 12.80
C LYS A 29 -12.71 -13.50 13.70
N SER A 30 -13.90 -13.86 13.21
CA SER A 30 -14.83 -14.81 13.83
C SER A 30 -15.57 -15.58 12.74
N GLU A 31 -16.43 -16.53 13.12
CA GLU A 31 -17.27 -17.26 12.18
C GLU A 31 -18.20 -16.31 11.39
N ASP A 32 -18.82 -15.35 12.10
CA ASP A 32 -19.71 -14.35 11.49
C ASP A 32 -18.95 -13.20 10.78
N ASN A 33 -17.65 -13.07 11.01
CA ASN A 33 -16.79 -12.05 10.39
C ASN A 33 -15.46 -12.67 9.92
N PRO A 34 -15.48 -13.41 8.80
CA PRO A 34 -14.29 -14.06 8.29
C PRO A 34 -13.29 -13.06 7.69
N PRO A 35 -12.01 -13.44 7.57
CA PRO A 35 -10.99 -12.62 6.91
C PRO A 35 -11.40 -12.19 5.50
N LYS A 36 -11.34 -10.87 5.24
CA LYS A 36 -11.74 -10.29 3.94
C LYS A 36 -10.67 -10.44 2.85
N TYR A 37 -9.42 -10.62 3.24
CA TYR A 37 -8.27 -10.63 2.34
C TYR A 37 -7.44 -11.90 2.57
N PRO A 38 -6.85 -12.45 1.50
CA PRO A 38 -5.94 -13.58 1.62
C PRO A 38 -4.65 -13.18 2.32
N THR A 39 -4.01 -14.16 2.95
CA THR A 39 -2.67 -14.01 3.52
C THR A 39 -1.65 -13.72 2.43
N ILE A 40 -0.75 -12.76 2.68
CA ILE A 40 0.28 -12.32 1.72
C ILE A 40 1.56 -11.92 2.44
N LYS A 41 2.73 -12.09 1.82
CA LYS A 41 3.98 -11.52 2.36
C LYS A 41 4.04 -10.02 2.13
N THR A 42 4.67 -9.31 3.06
CA THR A 42 4.85 -7.86 2.98
C THR A 42 5.56 -7.44 1.70
N GLY A 43 6.64 -8.15 1.32
CA GLY A 43 7.38 -7.87 0.10
C GLY A 43 6.54 -8.04 -1.16
N ASP A 44 5.77 -9.13 -1.26
CA ASP A 44 4.90 -9.41 -2.39
C ASP A 44 3.81 -8.33 -2.54
N TYR A 45 3.22 -7.91 -1.43
CA TYR A 45 2.22 -6.84 -1.42
C TYR A 45 2.83 -5.51 -1.91
N ILE A 46 3.96 -5.08 -1.34
CA ILE A 46 4.62 -3.82 -1.71
C ILE A 46 5.00 -3.81 -3.20
N LEU A 47 5.60 -4.91 -3.69
CA LEU A 47 5.95 -5.05 -5.11
C LEU A 47 4.71 -4.99 -6.01
N SER A 48 3.58 -5.56 -5.60
CA SER A 48 2.33 -5.46 -6.36
C SER A 48 1.86 -4.02 -6.52
N ARG A 49 2.00 -3.18 -5.49
CA ARG A 49 1.62 -1.76 -5.52
C ARG A 49 2.53 -0.95 -6.44
N PHE A 50 3.84 -1.21 -6.40
CA PHE A 50 4.78 -0.58 -7.34
C PHE A 50 4.50 -0.96 -8.80
N ARG A 51 4.18 -2.23 -9.07
CA ARG A 51 3.80 -2.67 -10.42
C ARG A 51 2.51 -2.00 -10.91
N GLN A 52 1.51 -1.85 -10.04
CA GLN A 52 0.27 -1.13 -10.35
C GLN A 52 0.56 0.33 -10.72
N LEU A 53 1.32 1.05 -9.88
CA LEU A 53 1.72 2.43 -10.16
C LEU A 53 2.47 2.58 -11.48
N ALA A 54 3.41 1.68 -11.76
CA ALA A 54 4.15 1.69 -13.02
C ALA A 54 3.21 1.45 -14.22
N ALA A 55 2.28 0.52 -14.11
CA ALA A 55 1.29 0.26 -15.15
C ALA A 55 0.35 1.45 -15.37
N ASP A 56 -0.07 2.13 -14.31
CA ASP A 56 -0.96 3.29 -14.39
C ASP A 56 -0.22 4.52 -14.93
N THR A 57 1.04 4.72 -14.55
CA THR A 57 1.89 5.78 -15.15
C THR A 57 2.07 5.56 -16.66
N VAL A 58 2.20 4.31 -17.11
CA VAL A 58 2.27 3.98 -18.54
C VAL A 58 0.95 4.27 -19.26
N LYS A 59 -0.20 4.13 -18.61
CA LYS A 59 -1.50 4.50 -19.20
C LYS A 59 -1.63 6.01 -19.34
N ASP A 60 -1.26 6.78 -18.32
CA ASP A 60 -1.35 8.24 -18.36
C ASP A 60 -0.40 8.83 -19.41
N ASN A 61 0.82 8.29 -19.55
CA ASN A 61 1.78 8.71 -20.59
C ASN A 61 1.39 8.31 -22.02
N LYS A 62 0.42 7.40 -22.20
CA LYS A 62 -0.15 7.06 -23.52
C LYS A 62 -1.41 7.86 -23.85
N ALA A 63 -1.97 8.60 -22.89
CA ALA A 63 -3.14 9.45 -23.06
C ALA A 63 -2.78 10.91 -23.40
N VAL A 64 -1.49 11.21 -23.56
CA VAL A 64 -0.92 12.49 -24.03
C VAL A 64 -0.34 12.31 -25.42
#